data_AF-E4NLY7-F1
#
_entry.id   AF-E4NLY7-F1
#
_cell.length_a   1.000
_cell.length_b   1.000
_cell.length_c   1.000
_cell.angle_alpha   90.00
_cell.angle_beta   90.00
_cell.angle_gamma   90.00
#
_symmetry.space_group_name_H-M   'P 1'
#
loop_
_entity.id
_entity.type
_entity.pdbx_description
1 polymer ?
#
loop_
_entity_poly.entity_id
_entity_poly.type
_entity_poly.pdbx_seq_one_letter_code
_entity_poly.pdbx_strand_id
1 'polypeptide(L)'
;MGATFLLVVPNEEQTLETGKTVYQYHVENSKYDDTLADLPPYQYFKNDLQQDGTFMIYEKPTTSVVDAGEPSMQEIQYKYEDDDHVVRDPEGLDLFIQSLETARENLQRDGDLSEGKDRTIEMCINLIEFAKKNEYGISF
;
A
#
# COMPACT_ATOMS: atom_id res chain seq x y z
N MET A 1 -12.96 -10.89 6.44
CA MET A 1 -11.69 -10.14 6.60
C MET A 1 -11.66 -9.09 5.49
N GLY A 2 -11.19 -7.88 5.79
CA GLY A 2 -11.05 -6.82 4.77
C GLY A 2 -9.70 -6.95 4.06
N ALA A 3 -9.65 -6.56 2.79
CA ALA A 3 -8.44 -6.52 1.98
C ALA A 3 -7.35 -5.66 2.65
N THR A 4 -6.10 -6.10 2.63
CA THR A 4 -4.99 -5.37 3.27
C THR A 4 -3.71 -5.57 2.48
N PHE A 5 -3.15 -4.50 1.92
CA PHE A 5 -1.81 -4.55 1.35
C PHE A 5 -0.77 -4.51 2.46
N LEU A 6 0.06 -5.53 2.57
CA LEU A 6 1.12 -5.67 3.56
C LEU A 6 2.48 -5.72 2.87
N LEU A 7 3.40 -4.84 3.27
CA LEU A 7 4.77 -4.88 2.79
C LEU A 7 5.54 -6.04 3.42
N VAL A 8 6.10 -6.91 2.57
CA VAL A 8 6.92 -8.05 2.98
C VAL A 8 8.37 -7.78 2.61
N VAL A 9 9.22 -7.58 3.61
CA VAL A 9 10.66 -7.35 3.45
C VAL A 9 11.46 -8.65 3.64
N PRO A 10 12.54 -8.88 2.86
CA PRO A 10 13.30 -10.12 2.91
C PRO A 10 14.21 -10.29 4.14
N ASN A 11 14.58 -9.21 4.84
CA ASN A 11 15.40 -9.27 6.07
C ASN A 11 14.78 -8.38 7.16
N GLU A 12 14.49 -8.96 8.32
CA GLU A 12 13.82 -8.30 9.46
C GLU A 12 14.67 -7.21 10.14
N GLU A 13 15.95 -7.00 9.80
CA GLU A 13 16.89 -6.22 10.65
C GLU A 13 17.01 -4.70 10.40
N GLN A 14 16.10 -4.04 9.67
CA GLN A 14 16.10 -2.56 9.55
C GLN A 14 14.71 -1.91 9.70
N THR A 15 13.98 -2.38 10.69
CA THR A 15 12.56 -2.06 10.94
C THR A 15 12.22 -0.57 11.04
N LEU A 16 13.00 0.26 11.74
CA LEU A 16 12.62 1.69 11.88
C LEU A 16 13.01 2.53 10.66
N GLU A 17 14.15 2.22 10.05
CA GLU A 17 14.66 2.98 8.90
C GLU A 17 13.80 2.73 7.67
N THR A 18 13.50 1.47 7.35
CA THR A 18 12.60 1.13 6.24
C THR A 18 11.23 1.78 6.40
N GLY A 19 10.64 1.72 7.60
CA GLY A 19 9.36 2.37 7.85
C GLY A 19 9.43 3.88 7.64
N LYS A 20 10.46 4.54 8.18
CA LYS A 20 10.66 5.97 7.93
C LYS A 20 10.83 6.27 6.44
N THR A 21 11.61 5.48 5.71
CA THR A 21 11.82 5.67 4.26
C THR A 21 10.53 5.45 3.46
N VAL A 22 9.69 4.48 3.83
CA VAL A 22 8.37 4.30 3.20
C VAL A 22 7.51 5.55 3.36
N TYR A 23 7.36 6.05 4.57
CA TYR A 23 6.50 7.22 4.79
C TYR A 23 7.11 8.51 4.25
N GLN A 24 8.45 8.63 4.21
CA GLN A 24 9.12 9.71 3.49
C GLN A 24 8.86 9.63 1.98
N TYR A 25 8.95 8.43 1.40
CA TYR A 25 8.60 8.19 0.01
C TYR A 25 7.14 8.59 -0.27
N HIS A 26 6.21 8.25 0.63
CA HIS A 26 4.83 8.70 0.51
C HIS A 26 4.71 10.22 0.50
N VAL A 27 5.33 10.94 1.45
CA VAL A 27 5.31 12.42 1.45
C VAL A 27 5.87 13.00 0.16
N GLU A 28 6.98 12.47 -0.33
CA GLU A 28 7.66 12.96 -1.54
C GLU A 28 6.86 12.73 -2.83
N ASN A 29 5.99 11.72 -2.86
CA ASN A 29 5.19 11.35 -4.03
C ASN A 29 3.68 11.61 -3.84
N SER A 30 3.29 12.16 -2.68
CA SER A 30 1.92 12.56 -2.37
C SER A 30 1.60 13.88 -3.04
N LYS A 31 0.37 14.03 -3.54
CA LYS A 31 -0.13 15.34 -4.00
C LYS A 31 -0.60 16.24 -2.84
N TYR A 32 -0.62 15.70 -1.62
CA TYR A 32 -1.02 16.40 -0.41
C TYR A 32 0.20 17.06 0.25
N ASP A 33 0.02 18.26 0.76
CA ASP A 33 1.07 19.01 1.48
C ASP A 33 1.22 18.47 2.92
N ASP A 34 1.69 17.23 3.01
CA ASP A 34 1.92 16.52 4.26
C ASP A 34 3.36 16.69 4.74
N THR A 35 3.55 16.66 6.05
CA THR A 35 4.87 16.36 6.62
C THR A 35 4.86 14.98 7.25
N LEU A 36 6.03 14.35 7.31
CA LEU A 36 6.17 13.04 7.95
C LEU A 36 5.63 13.05 9.38
N ALA A 37 5.82 14.14 10.12
CA ALA A 37 5.34 14.25 11.50
C ALA A 37 3.82 14.30 11.61
N ASP A 38 3.15 14.81 10.56
CA ASP A 38 1.70 15.01 10.53
C ASP A 38 0.95 13.81 9.95
N LEU A 39 1.64 12.84 9.35
CA LEU A 39 1.04 11.61 8.82
C LEU A 39 0.57 10.68 9.95
N PRO A 40 -0.76 10.50 10.15
CA PRO A 40 -1.25 9.60 11.18
C PRO A 40 -0.74 8.15 11.03
N PRO A 41 -0.69 7.56 9.81
CA PRO A 41 -0.13 6.22 9.61
C PRO A 41 1.30 6.05 10.10
N TYR A 42 2.17 7.04 9.87
CA TYR A 42 3.54 7.01 10.40
C TYR A 42 3.57 7.08 11.93
N GLN A 43 2.70 7.89 12.53
CA GLN A 43 2.59 7.95 13.99
C GLN A 43 2.14 6.61 14.58
N TYR A 44 1.15 5.94 13.96
CA TYR A 44 0.70 4.62 14.38
C TYR A 44 1.82 3.57 14.26
N PHE A 45 2.45 3.48 13.09
CA PHE A 45 3.61 2.60 12.87
C PHE A 45 4.70 2.79 13.94
N LYS A 46 5.06 4.05 14.22
CA LYS A 46 6.07 4.38 15.23
C LYS A 46 5.66 3.93 16.63
N ASN A 47 4.39 4.14 17.00
CA ASN A 47 3.87 3.75 18.30
C ASN A 47 3.84 2.22 18.46
N ASP A 48 3.35 1.51 17.45
CA ASP A 48 3.26 0.03 17.45
C ASP A 48 4.66 -0.59 17.55
N LEU A 49 5.63 -0.06 16.80
CA LEU A 49 7.02 -0.49 16.89
C LEU A 49 7.63 -0.24 18.28
N GLN A 50 7.27 0.87 18.94
CA GLN A 50 7.74 1.20 20.29
C GLN A 50 7.10 0.34 21.38
N GLN A 51 5.85 -0.07 21.21
CA GLN A 51 5.10 -0.84 22.22
C GLN A 51 5.36 -2.34 22.08
N ASP A 52 5.28 -2.86 20.86
CA ASP A 52 5.18 -4.30 20.59
C ASP A 52 6.39 -4.84 19.82
N GLY A 53 7.32 -3.97 19.40
CA GLY A 53 8.49 -4.36 18.59
C GLY A 53 8.12 -4.93 17.22
N THR A 54 6.85 -4.80 16.80
CA THR A 54 6.34 -5.40 15.58
C THR A 54 6.59 -4.45 14.40
N PHE A 55 7.26 -4.96 13.38
CA PHE A 55 7.46 -4.24 12.13
C PHE A 55 6.43 -4.68 11.10
N MET A 56 5.39 -3.87 10.96
CA MET A 56 4.33 -4.13 9.99
C MET A 56 3.93 -2.82 9.34
N ILE A 57 4.09 -2.73 8.02
CA ILE A 57 3.63 -1.61 7.22
C ILE A 57 2.54 -2.16 6.33
N TYR A 58 1.31 -1.70 6.56
CA TYR A 58 0.17 -2.14 5.81
C TYR A 58 -0.77 -0.99 5.52
N GLU A 59 -1.46 -1.07 4.40
CA GLU A 59 -2.50 -0.12 4.00
C GLU A 59 -3.79 -0.87 3.68
N LYS A 60 -4.91 -0.34 4.17
CA LYS A 60 -6.22 -1.00 4.05
C LYS A 60 -7.11 -0.21 3.10
N PRO A 61 -7.21 -0.62 1.81
CA PRO A 61 -8.19 -0.02 0.93
C PRO A 61 -9.60 -0.27 1.46
N THR A 62 -10.50 0.69 1.23
CA THR A 62 -11.92 0.49 1.54
C THR A 62 -12.51 -0.57 0.62
N THR A 63 -13.58 -1.24 1.03
CA THR A 63 -14.30 -2.19 0.16
C THR A 63 -14.70 -1.56 -1.17
N SER A 64 -15.17 -0.30 -1.17
CA SER A 64 -15.50 0.41 -2.41
C SER A 64 -14.31 0.65 -3.34
N VAL A 65 -13.09 0.74 -2.80
CA VAL A 65 -11.87 0.86 -3.63
C VAL A 65 -11.53 -0.49 -4.26
N VAL A 66 -11.61 -1.56 -3.48
CA VAL A 66 -11.34 -2.92 -3.97
C VAL A 66 -12.35 -3.32 -5.05
N ASP A 67 -13.63 -3.06 -4.82
CA ASP A 67 -14.71 -3.43 -5.75
C ASP A 67 -14.70 -2.60 -7.05
N ALA A 68 -14.11 -1.40 -7.03
CA ALA A 68 -14.00 -0.53 -8.19
C ALA A 68 -12.73 -0.76 -9.02
N GLY A 69 -11.80 -1.57 -8.52
CA GLY A 69 -10.50 -1.84 -9.16
C GLY A 69 -10.58 -2.92 -10.21
N GLU A 70 -9.97 -2.66 -11.37
CA GLU A 70 -9.89 -3.58 -12.50
C GLU A 70 -8.47 -3.59 -13.08
N PRO A 71 -7.84 -4.76 -13.31
CA PRO A 71 -8.35 -6.10 -13.03
C PRO A 71 -8.50 -6.37 -11.52
N SER A 72 -9.28 -7.39 -11.16
CA SER A 72 -9.57 -7.72 -9.76
C SER A 72 -8.28 -7.98 -8.98
N MET A 73 -8.13 -7.29 -7.84
CA MET A 73 -6.96 -7.46 -6.96
C MET A 73 -6.79 -8.91 -6.48
N GLN A 74 -7.89 -9.64 -6.29
CA GLN A 74 -7.84 -11.06 -5.92
C GLN A 74 -7.35 -11.94 -7.07
N GLU A 75 -7.71 -11.61 -8.30
CA GLU A 75 -7.22 -12.33 -9.49
C GLU A 75 -5.73 -12.07 -9.73
N ILE A 76 -5.28 -10.83 -9.49
CA ILE A 76 -3.86 -10.47 -9.52
C ILE A 76 -3.10 -11.30 -8.48
N GLN A 77 -3.54 -11.27 -7.22
CA GLN A 77 -2.93 -12.06 -6.15
C GLN A 77 -2.83 -13.54 -6.54
N TYR A 78 -3.94 -14.17 -6.89
CA TYR A 78 -3.97 -15.59 -7.25
C TYR A 78 -3.04 -15.96 -8.42
N LYS A 79 -2.84 -15.04 -9.37
CA LYS A 79 -2.01 -15.29 -10.55
C LYS A 79 -0.52 -15.09 -10.31
N TYR A 80 -0.15 -14.14 -9.46
CA TYR A 80 1.26 -13.70 -9.30
C TYR A 80 1.85 -13.96 -7.91
N GLU A 81 1.07 -14.48 -6.95
CA GLU A 81 1.61 -14.87 -5.66
C GLU A 81 2.58 -16.06 -5.79
N ASP A 82 3.65 -16.02 -4.99
CA ASP A 82 4.55 -17.16 -4.81
C ASP A 82 4.09 -18.07 -3.67
N ASP A 83 4.89 -19.08 -3.35
CA ASP A 83 4.58 -20.09 -2.31
C ASP A 83 4.36 -19.48 -0.90
N ASP A 84 4.81 -18.23 -0.67
CA ASP A 84 4.59 -17.50 0.59
C ASP A 84 3.30 -16.65 0.58
N HIS A 85 2.48 -16.73 -0.48
CA HIS A 85 1.35 -15.83 -0.73
C HIS A 85 1.76 -14.35 -0.84
N VAL A 86 2.91 -14.10 -1.47
CA VAL A 86 3.46 -12.77 -1.70
C VAL A 86 3.62 -12.53 -3.19
N VAL A 87 3.17 -11.37 -3.66
CA VAL A 87 3.43 -10.91 -5.02
C VAL A 87 4.75 -10.14 -5.02
N ARG A 88 5.78 -10.73 -5.62
CA ARG A 88 7.11 -10.12 -5.85
C ARG A 88 7.36 -9.84 -7.34
N ASP A 89 6.58 -10.46 -8.22
CA ASP A 89 6.69 -10.30 -9.65
C ASP A 89 6.37 -8.84 -10.06
N PRO A 90 7.26 -8.16 -10.81
CA PRO A 90 7.04 -6.76 -11.20
C PRO A 90 5.76 -6.52 -12.00
N GLU A 91 5.33 -7.48 -12.83
CA GLU A 91 4.09 -7.40 -13.59
C GLU A 91 2.88 -7.47 -12.66
N GLY A 92 2.92 -8.37 -11.66
CA GLY A 92 1.88 -8.47 -10.63
C GLY A 92 1.74 -7.18 -9.81
N LEU A 93 2.87 -6.57 -9.41
CA LEU A 93 2.89 -5.29 -8.70
C LEU A 93 2.33 -4.15 -9.56
N ASP A 94 2.68 -4.10 -10.85
CA ASP A 94 2.14 -3.11 -11.79
C ASP A 94 0.63 -3.25 -11.99
N LEU A 95 0.12 -4.48 -12.03
CA LEU A 95 -1.32 -4.72 -12.13
C LEU A 95 -2.07 -4.26 -10.89
N PHE A 96 -1.49 -4.39 -9.68
CA PHE A 96 -2.11 -3.83 -8.48
C PHE A 96 -2.21 -2.31 -8.55
N ILE A 97 -1.15 -1.64 -9.01
CA ILE A 97 -1.16 -0.18 -9.21
C ILE A 97 -2.23 0.20 -10.23
N GLN A 98 -2.27 -0.47 -11.38
CA GLN A 98 -3.29 -0.25 -12.41
C GLN A 98 -4.71 -0.45 -11.87
N SER A 99 -4.94 -1.48 -11.05
CA SER A 99 -6.23 -1.74 -10.42
C SER A 99 -6.65 -0.59 -9.49
N LEU A 100 -5.72 -0.08 -8.68
CA LEU A 100 -5.93 1.07 -7.79
C LEU A 100 -6.18 2.38 -8.55
N GLU A 101 -5.45 2.63 -9.64
CA GLU A 101 -5.67 3.78 -10.51
C GLU A 101 -7.04 3.70 -11.20
N THR A 102 -7.42 2.52 -11.69
CA THR A 102 -8.75 2.29 -12.27
C THR A 102 -9.86 2.48 -11.24
N ALA A 103 -9.65 2.03 -10.00
CA ALA A 103 -10.57 2.31 -8.89
C ALA A 103 -10.73 3.80 -8.64
N ARG A 104 -9.63 4.58 -8.67
CA ARG A 104 -9.68 6.05 -8.55
C ARG A 104 -10.54 6.65 -9.65
N GLU A 105 -10.30 6.29 -10.91
CA GLU A 105 -11.05 6.81 -12.06
C GLU A 105 -12.53 6.46 -12.00
N ASN A 106 -12.86 5.21 -11.67
CA ASN A 106 -14.24 4.74 -11.53
C ASN A 106 -14.98 5.48 -10.41
N LEU A 107 -14.39 5.54 -9.21
CA LEU A 107 -14.98 6.26 -8.08
C LEU A 107 -15.14 7.76 -8.36
N GLN A 108 -14.19 8.37 -9.08
CA GLN A 108 -14.29 9.77 -9.47
C GLN A 108 -15.44 10.00 -10.45
N ARG A 109 -15.56 9.15 -11.48
CA ARG A 109 -16.65 9.19 -12.46
C ARG A 109 -18.01 9.05 -11.78
N ASP A 110 -18.10 8.18 -10.79
CA ASP A 110 -19.35 7.84 -10.11
C ASP A 110 -19.70 8.85 -8.99
N GLY A 111 -18.80 9.80 -8.70
CA GLY A 111 -18.99 10.83 -7.67
C GLY A 111 -18.76 10.34 -6.24
N ASP A 112 -18.17 9.15 -6.09
CA ASP A 112 -17.96 8.45 -4.82
C ASP A 112 -16.52 8.53 -4.29
N LEU A 113 -15.63 9.20 -5.03
CA LEU A 113 -14.24 9.48 -4.61
C LEU A 113 -14.21 10.64 -3.61
N SER A 114 -14.19 10.30 -2.32
CA SER A 114 -13.86 11.27 -1.27
C SER A 114 -12.35 11.45 -1.15
N GLU A 115 -11.93 12.59 -0.61
CA GLU A 115 -10.51 12.88 -0.33
C GLU A 115 -9.84 11.77 0.48
N GLY A 116 -10.54 11.22 1.49
CA GLY A 116 -10.04 10.12 2.30
C GLY A 116 -9.80 8.84 1.49
N LYS A 117 -10.70 8.49 0.56
CA LYS A 117 -10.51 7.31 -0.30
C LYS A 117 -9.37 7.52 -1.29
N ASP A 118 -9.28 8.71 -1.87
CA ASP A 118 -8.22 9.06 -2.81
C ASP A 118 -6.84 9.01 -2.15
N ARG A 119 -6.73 9.53 -0.93
CA ARG A 119 -5.52 9.42 -0.10
C ARG A 119 -5.19 7.97 0.23
N THR A 120 -6.17 7.14 0.59
CA THR A 120 -5.94 5.70 0.83
C THR A 120 -5.43 5.01 -0.43
N ILE A 121 -5.99 5.33 -1.61
CA ILE A 121 -5.49 4.80 -2.89
C ILE A 121 -4.04 5.22 -3.11
N GLU A 122 -3.69 6.49 -2.92
CA GLU A 122 -2.30 6.98 -3.03
C GLU A 122 -1.35 6.27 -2.07
N MET A 123 -1.77 6.03 -0.83
CA MET A 123 -0.94 5.31 0.14
C MET A 123 -0.71 3.85 -0.28
N CYS A 124 -1.75 3.16 -0.76
CA CYS A 124 -1.60 1.79 -1.28
C CYS A 124 -0.65 1.75 -2.49
N ILE A 125 -0.82 2.67 -3.46
CA ILE A 125 0.06 2.76 -4.63
C ILE A 125 1.51 3.03 -4.18
N ASN A 126 1.73 4.00 -3.31
CA ASN A 126 3.07 4.33 -2.81
C ASN A 126 3.73 3.15 -2.08
N LEU A 127 2.94 2.36 -1.33
CA LEU A 127 3.43 1.14 -0.68
C LEU A 127 3.91 0.11 -1.72
N ILE A 128 3.13 -0.12 -2.78
CA ILE A 128 3.44 -1.07 -3.85
C ILE A 128 4.64 -0.59 -4.68
N GLU A 129 4.69 0.70 -5.04
CA GLU A 129 5.82 1.28 -5.75
C GLU A 129 7.11 1.21 -4.92
N PHE A 130 7.02 1.50 -3.63
CA PHE A 130 8.14 1.35 -2.72
C PHE A 130 8.61 -0.11 -2.67
N ALA A 131 7.68 -1.06 -2.60
CA ALA A 131 8.03 -2.48 -2.63
C ALA A 131 8.77 -2.84 -3.92
N LYS A 132 8.23 -2.44 -5.07
CA LYS A 132 8.82 -2.66 -6.39
C LYS A 132 10.22 -2.06 -6.51
N LYS A 133 10.42 -0.82 -6.07
CA LYS A 133 11.70 -0.09 -6.16
C LYS A 133 12.80 -0.74 -5.32
N ASN A 134 12.44 -1.42 -4.24
CA ASN A 134 13.39 -2.02 -3.30
C ASN A 134 13.45 -3.55 -3.40
N GLU A 135 12.86 -4.15 -4.44
CA GLU A 135 12.82 -5.61 -4.65
C GLU A 135 12.17 -6.37 -3.47
N TYR A 136 11.14 -5.75 -2.87
CA TYR A 136 10.30 -6.35 -1.83
C TYR A 136 9.02 -6.94 -2.42
N GLY A 137 8.15 -7.48 -1.57
CA GLY A 137 6.88 -8.06 -1.97
C GLY A 137 5.68 -7.44 -1.27
N ILE A 138 4.50 -7.74 -1.82
CA ILE A 138 3.21 -7.33 -1.26
C ILE A 138 2.36 -8.58 -1.01
N SER A 139 1.84 -8.73 0.21
CA SER A 139 0.75 -9.65 0.53
C SER A 139 -0.58 -8.87 0.54
N PHE A 140 -1.67 -9.48 0.08
CA PHE A 140 -2.98 -8.82 -0.09
C PHE A 140 -4.12 -9.57 0.62
#